data_AF-A0A1F3XXM5-F1
#
_entry.id   AF-A0A1F3XXM5-F1
#
_cell.length_a   1.000
_cell.length_b   1.000
_cell.length_c   1.000
_cell.angle_alpha   90.00
_cell.angle_beta   90.00
_cell.angle_gamma   90.00
#
_symmetry.space_group_name_H-M   'P 1'
#
loop_
_entity.id
_entity.type
_entity.pdbx_description
1 polymer ?
#
loop_
_entity_poly.entity_id
_entity_poly.type
_entity_poly.pdbx_seq_one_letter_code
_entity_poly.pdbx_strand_id
1 'polypeptide(L)'
;MKKEEDNYRPVRFTHSQHSSWIKNCNACHHVRPAKAGSSEIIRCSACHQESFNPKVSSRVGLKAAYHLQCLGCHNKMGKGPADCLGCHAKNGTSHEQLVKLPKNPKLNQVTAECLRCHETAGAEVMDSAHWGKWVPSDKFHVTYASSSALSDKSDKTQIDCLVCHDRTGTYKKKNSNDSTIIGTDLVAVAKNVGRVNRENCGQCHFQDKQGENAIYSELTTSFKKPDRSLDIHMGGFDFQCQECHQTRKHNITGMNETSGFGEGRVTCEQCHGKTPHGDGPLDNHLNKHVEHMVCNTCHSPLYGKGEPTIASWDWSKATTNGKTGGMIWKKNNKAEYRWYDGNITRHNSSITVKGHQRKINEPEGDIRDPNSRITPFEIVRVRRAVDTENKQFLDPKLTGPDGMWQAQDWAKAFQAGNKSLNLPFSGKFEWADTLLFKGVQHEVTPREMALSCVQCHTSLSQGCLQCHSNYSAKRTCNRCHQDNKTFSFKGLVEKGLDFDRYYHRGRQSNKYVQSSDYLDFQKLGYKGDPVIFGGRFKKLPLGYDK
;
A
#
# COMPACT_ATOMS: atom_id res chain seq x y z
N MET A 1 23.80 31.24 15.77
CA MET A 1 23.26 30.86 14.46
C MET A 1 23.36 29.36 14.32
N LYS A 2 22.30 28.68 13.83
CA LYS A 2 22.44 27.29 13.37
C LYS A 2 23.54 27.24 12.29
N LYS A 3 24.37 26.20 12.30
CA LYS A 3 25.34 26.02 11.20
C LYS A 3 24.53 25.83 9.92
N GLU A 4 25.02 26.30 8.78
CA GLU A 4 24.32 26.17 7.49
C GLU A 4 23.91 24.71 7.17
N GLU A 5 24.64 23.76 7.75
CA GLU A 5 24.42 22.32 7.71
C GLU A 5 23.10 21.88 8.37
N ASP A 6 22.62 22.61 9.38
CA ASP A 6 21.36 22.34 10.09
C ASP A 6 20.13 22.82 9.32
N ASN A 7 20.32 23.50 8.18
CA ASN A 7 19.23 23.96 7.32
C ASN A 7 18.71 22.88 6.38
N TYR A 8 19.36 21.72 6.33
CA TYR A 8 19.06 20.64 5.40
C TYR A 8 18.90 19.31 6.13
N ARG A 9 17.95 18.50 5.69
CA ARG A 9 17.76 17.13 6.19
C ARG A 9 18.86 16.21 5.67
N PRO A 10 19.16 15.10 6.37
CA PRO A 10 20.01 14.05 5.83
C PRO A 10 19.51 13.58 4.46
N VAL A 11 20.45 13.36 3.53
CA VAL A 11 20.13 12.73 2.24
C VAL A 11 19.71 11.28 2.49
N ARG A 12 18.54 10.91 1.97
CA ARG A 12 18.11 9.51 1.95
C ARG A 12 18.72 8.84 0.73
N PHE A 13 19.72 8.01 0.96
CA PHE A 13 20.43 7.33 -0.12
C PHE A 13 19.80 5.97 -0.44
N THR A 14 19.30 5.81 -1.66
CA THR A 14 18.72 4.56 -2.16
C THR A 14 19.81 3.62 -2.68
N HIS A 15 20.57 2.99 -1.77
CA HIS A 15 21.69 2.11 -2.14
C HIS A 15 21.32 1.05 -3.18
N SER A 16 20.16 0.40 -3.03
CA SER A 16 19.74 -0.66 -3.96
C SER A 16 19.40 -0.17 -5.38
N GLN A 17 19.02 1.10 -5.56
CA GLN A 17 18.82 1.70 -6.89
C GLN A 17 20.18 2.00 -7.53
N HIS A 18 21.08 2.62 -6.77
CA HIS A 18 22.41 2.94 -7.27
C HIS A 18 23.20 1.67 -7.63
N SER A 19 23.11 0.62 -6.81
CA SER A 19 23.78 -0.65 -7.11
C SER A 19 23.23 -1.34 -8.37
N SER A 20 21.93 -1.17 -8.66
CA SER A 20 21.31 -1.79 -9.84
C SER A 20 21.66 -1.07 -11.15
N TRP A 21 21.82 0.25 -11.11
CA TRP A 21 22.23 1.06 -12.26
C TRP A 21 23.73 0.98 -12.53
N ILE A 22 24.56 1.13 -11.49
CA ILE A 22 26.02 1.23 -11.65
C ILE A 22 26.68 -0.14 -11.83
N LYS A 23 26.14 -1.20 -11.20
CA LYS A 23 26.63 -2.59 -11.26
C LYS A 23 28.13 -2.78 -10.97
N ASN A 24 28.79 -1.78 -10.40
CA ASN A 24 30.19 -1.79 -9.99
C ASN A 24 30.30 -1.26 -8.56
N CYS A 25 30.48 -2.17 -7.60
CA CYS A 25 30.59 -1.81 -6.18
C CYS A 25 31.80 -0.92 -5.90
N ASN A 26 32.90 -1.11 -6.63
CA ASN A 26 34.15 -0.37 -6.45
C ASN A 26 34.05 1.07 -6.94
N ALA A 27 33.01 1.41 -7.70
CA ALA A 27 32.74 2.80 -8.09
C ALA A 27 32.51 3.70 -6.86
N CYS A 28 31.96 3.15 -5.77
CA CYS A 28 31.75 3.86 -4.51
C CYS A 28 32.60 3.28 -3.37
N HIS A 29 32.72 1.96 -3.28
CA HIS A 29 33.53 1.27 -2.27
C HIS A 29 34.97 1.10 -2.76
N HIS A 30 35.67 2.23 -2.87
CA HIS A 30 36.97 2.32 -3.51
C HIS A 30 38.15 1.76 -2.69
N VAL A 31 37.92 1.32 -1.45
CA VAL A 31 38.95 0.74 -0.57
C VAL A 31 38.44 -0.55 0.06
N ARG A 32 39.21 -1.63 -0.08
CA ARG A 32 38.98 -2.91 0.57
C ARG A 32 39.87 -3.03 1.82
N PRO A 33 39.35 -3.44 2.99
CA PRO A 33 40.19 -3.64 4.18
C PRO A 33 41.19 -4.78 3.97
N ALA A 34 42.46 -4.55 4.34
CA ALA A 34 43.54 -5.53 4.21
C ALA A 34 43.48 -6.68 5.25
N LYS A 35 42.65 -6.54 6.31
CA LYS A 35 42.59 -7.51 7.41
C LYS A 35 41.77 -8.74 7.02
N ALA A 36 42.38 -9.93 7.14
CA ALA A 36 41.73 -11.22 6.92
C ALA A 36 40.46 -11.36 7.79
N GLY A 37 39.35 -11.77 7.17
CA GLY A 37 38.03 -11.89 7.82
C GLY A 37 37.18 -10.61 7.83
N SER A 38 37.67 -9.49 7.28
CA SER A 38 36.88 -8.26 7.16
C SER A 38 35.86 -8.35 6.00
N SER A 39 34.73 -7.65 6.13
CA SER A 39 33.77 -7.51 5.02
C SER A 39 34.44 -6.89 3.80
N GLU A 40 34.14 -7.41 2.61
CA GLU A 40 34.66 -6.92 1.32
C GLU A 40 34.23 -5.48 1.03
N ILE A 41 33.15 -5.01 1.67
CA ILE A 41 32.55 -3.70 1.49
C ILE A 41 32.38 -3.00 2.85
N ILE A 42 32.81 -1.74 2.96
CA ILE A 42 32.70 -0.94 4.19
C ILE A 42 31.91 0.36 3.97
N ARG A 43 31.28 0.85 5.05
CA ARG A 43 30.60 2.16 5.06
C ARG A 43 31.61 3.30 4.95
N CYS A 44 31.26 4.38 4.24
CA CYS A 44 32.11 5.56 4.10
C CYS A 44 32.59 6.10 5.46
N SER A 45 31.70 6.15 6.44
CA SER A 45 31.98 6.65 7.80
C SER A 45 32.96 5.80 8.62
N ALA A 46 33.30 4.58 8.17
CA ALA A 46 34.34 3.79 8.82
C ALA A 46 35.71 4.45 8.66
N CYS A 47 35.93 5.13 7.52
CA CYS A 47 37.19 5.82 7.23
C CYS A 47 37.03 7.35 7.17
N HIS A 48 35.99 7.84 6.51
CA HIS A 48 35.68 9.27 6.39
C HIS A 48 34.90 9.73 7.63
N GLN A 49 35.62 10.22 8.63
CA GLN A 49 35.06 10.62 9.92
C GLN A 49 34.97 12.16 9.95
N GLU A 50 35.47 12.79 11.02
CA GLU A 50 35.51 14.24 11.17
C GLU A 50 36.32 14.91 10.07
N SER A 51 35.85 16.08 9.64
CA SER A 51 36.57 16.94 8.70
C SER A 51 37.88 17.43 9.33
N PHE A 52 38.93 17.56 8.51
CA PHE A 52 40.23 18.11 8.92
C PHE A 52 40.90 17.34 10.07
N ASN A 53 40.82 16.01 10.07
CA ASN A 53 41.53 15.19 11.05
C ASN A 53 43.05 15.32 10.86
N PRO A 54 43.80 15.92 11.81
CA PRO A 54 45.24 16.18 11.66
C PRO A 54 46.08 14.89 11.63
N LYS A 55 45.55 13.77 12.13
CA LYS A 55 46.23 12.46 12.10
C LYS A 55 46.15 11.78 10.73
N VAL A 56 45.23 12.20 9.86
CA VAL A 56 45.02 11.61 8.54
C VAL A 56 44.65 12.69 7.52
N SER A 57 45.57 13.65 7.33
CA SER A 57 45.33 14.88 6.56
C SER A 57 44.94 14.67 5.09
N SER A 58 45.33 13.54 4.49
CA SER A 58 44.98 13.18 3.10
C SER A 58 43.55 12.65 2.94
N ARG A 59 42.83 12.40 4.04
CA ARG A 59 41.48 11.83 4.01
C ARG A 59 40.43 12.92 4.25
N VAL A 60 39.56 13.10 3.27
CA VAL A 60 38.42 14.02 3.38
C VAL A 60 37.43 13.55 4.45
N GLY A 61 36.79 14.50 5.13
CA GLY A 61 35.69 14.22 6.07
C GLY A 61 34.46 13.65 5.37
N LEU A 62 33.54 13.06 6.14
CA LEU A 62 32.36 12.36 5.61
C LEU A 62 31.51 13.21 4.66
N LYS A 63 31.26 14.47 5.03
CA LYS A 63 30.48 15.40 4.22
C LYS A 63 31.12 15.64 2.86
N ALA A 64 32.43 15.87 2.83
CA ALA A 64 33.15 16.07 1.58
C ALA A 64 33.20 14.78 0.74
N ALA A 65 33.37 13.61 1.36
CA ALA A 65 33.33 12.33 0.68
C ALA A 65 32.01 12.11 -0.10
N TYR A 66 30.87 12.39 0.54
CA TYR A 66 29.56 12.29 -0.13
C TYR A 66 29.41 13.29 -1.28
N HIS A 67 29.71 14.58 -1.06
CA HIS A 67 29.54 15.58 -2.10
C HIS A 67 30.46 15.34 -3.31
N LEU A 68 31.72 14.97 -3.08
CA LEU A 68 32.65 14.67 -4.16
C LEU A 68 32.20 13.44 -4.96
N GLN A 69 31.82 12.36 -4.27
CA GLN A 69 31.43 11.11 -4.92
C GLN A 69 30.09 11.24 -5.66
N CYS A 70 29.06 11.75 -4.98
CA CYS A 70 27.72 11.82 -5.54
C CYS A 70 27.63 12.90 -6.63
N LEU A 71 28.04 14.14 -6.35
CA LEU A 71 27.96 15.21 -7.35
C LEU A 71 28.92 14.96 -8.51
N GLY A 72 30.13 14.45 -8.23
CA GLY A 72 31.10 14.11 -9.28
C GLY A 72 30.54 13.07 -10.25
N CYS A 73 29.91 12.01 -9.73
CA CYS A 73 29.26 10.99 -10.55
C CYS A 73 28.05 11.56 -11.32
N HIS A 74 27.16 12.29 -10.65
CA HIS A 74 25.96 12.84 -11.28
C HIS A 74 26.30 13.84 -12.40
N ASN A 75 27.26 14.73 -12.16
CA ASN A 75 27.73 15.69 -13.15
C ASN A 75 28.40 14.99 -14.33
N LYS A 76 29.26 13.99 -14.07
CA LYS A 76 29.95 13.24 -15.14
C LYS A 76 28.96 12.46 -16.00
N MET A 77 27.90 11.91 -15.40
CA MET A 77 26.91 11.10 -16.10
C MET A 77 25.75 11.93 -16.69
N GLY A 78 25.63 13.21 -16.29
CA GLY A 78 24.46 14.04 -16.60
C GLY A 78 23.15 13.46 -16.05
N LYS A 79 23.21 12.72 -14.93
CA LYS A 79 22.07 12.00 -14.36
C LYS A 79 22.03 12.17 -12.85
N GLY A 80 20.83 12.32 -12.30
CA GLY A 80 20.62 12.52 -10.85
C GLY A 80 20.77 13.99 -10.43
N PRO A 81 20.46 14.29 -9.16
CA PRO A 81 20.52 15.65 -8.63
C PRO A 81 21.96 16.17 -8.52
N ALA A 82 22.22 17.33 -9.12
CA ALA A 82 23.53 18.00 -9.08
C ALA A 82 23.54 19.27 -8.20
N ASP A 83 22.42 19.56 -7.54
CA ASP A 83 22.26 20.72 -6.66
C ASP A 83 21.89 20.32 -5.23
N CYS A 84 21.94 21.29 -4.32
CA CYS A 84 21.71 21.08 -2.90
C CYS A 84 20.30 20.55 -2.60
N LEU A 85 19.27 21.09 -3.26
CA LEU A 85 17.86 20.79 -2.98
C LEU A 85 17.39 19.50 -3.64
N GLY A 86 18.05 19.07 -4.72
CA GLY A 86 17.83 17.80 -5.36
C GLY A 86 18.28 16.61 -4.49
N CYS A 87 19.27 16.82 -3.63
CA CYS A 87 19.74 15.81 -2.67
C CYS A 87 19.14 15.99 -1.28
N HIS A 88 19.05 17.24 -0.80
CA HIS A 88 18.60 17.55 0.55
C HIS A 88 17.22 18.21 0.55
N ALA A 89 16.30 17.66 1.33
CA ALA A 89 15.12 18.40 1.71
C ALA A 89 15.52 19.53 2.68
N LYS A 90 15.13 20.77 2.40
CA LYS A 90 15.34 21.89 3.33
C LYS A 90 14.57 21.64 4.63
N ASN A 91 15.20 21.91 5.78
CA ASN A 91 14.49 21.95 7.04
C ASN A 91 13.52 23.14 7.03
N GLY A 92 12.29 22.90 7.47
CA GLY A 92 11.33 23.98 7.67
C GLY A 92 11.81 24.96 8.73
N THR A 93 11.25 26.15 8.72
CA THR A 93 11.49 27.13 9.79
C THR A 93 11.13 26.51 11.14
N SER A 94 11.98 26.72 12.15
CA SER A 94 11.68 26.24 13.50
C SER A 94 10.46 26.99 14.05
N HIS A 95 9.53 26.24 14.61
CA HIS A 95 8.31 26.79 15.20
C HIS A 95 8.48 27.16 16.68
N GLU A 96 9.63 26.84 17.30
CA GLU A 96 9.91 27.03 18.73
C GLU A 96 9.65 28.47 19.21
N GLN A 97 10.08 29.45 18.42
CA GLN A 97 9.91 30.88 18.73
C GLN A 97 8.73 31.52 17.98
N LEU A 98 8.14 30.82 17.02
CA LEU A 98 7.07 31.35 16.16
C LEU A 98 5.68 31.05 16.72
N VAL A 99 5.52 29.89 17.37
CA VAL A 99 4.26 29.46 17.98
C VAL A 99 4.04 30.19 19.29
N LYS A 100 2.99 31.00 19.34
CA LYS A 100 2.60 31.79 20.51
C LYS A 100 1.27 31.28 21.06
N LEU A 101 1.33 30.22 21.85
CA LEU A 101 0.17 29.62 22.50
C LEU A 101 0.22 29.82 24.03
N PRO A 102 -0.94 29.98 24.70
CA PRO A 102 -1.02 29.93 26.16
C PRO A 102 -0.64 28.52 26.66
N LYS A 103 -0.36 28.38 27.98
CA LYS A 103 0.09 27.12 28.59
C LYS A 103 -0.83 25.92 28.33
N ASN A 104 -2.15 26.15 28.30
CA ASN A 104 -3.17 25.12 28.07
C ASN A 104 -4.12 25.60 26.96
N PRO A 105 -3.69 25.59 25.69
CA PRO A 105 -4.51 26.09 24.60
C PRO A 105 -5.68 25.13 24.33
N LYS A 106 -6.82 25.68 23.92
CA LYS A 106 -7.88 24.88 23.29
C LYS A 106 -7.42 24.42 21.90
N LEU A 107 -7.96 23.30 21.43
CA LEU A 107 -7.58 22.71 20.14
C LEU A 107 -7.74 23.68 18.96
N ASN A 108 -8.87 24.41 18.92
CA ASN A 108 -9.11 25.42 17.90
C ASN A 108 -8.14 26.61 17.97
N GLN A 109 -7.60 26.94 19.14
CA GLN A 109 -6.56 27.97 19.28
C GLN A 109 -5.23 27.51 18.68
N VAL A 110 -4.91 26.22 18.77
CA VAL A 110 -3.72 25.65 18.10
C VAL A 110 -3.82 25.84 16.60
N THR A 111 -4.96 25.46 16.01
CA THR A 111 -5.17 25.62 14.57
C THR A 111 -5.22 27.08 14.14
N ALA A 112 -5.86 27.95 14.92
CA ALA A 112 -5.84 29.39 14.66
C ALA A 112 -4.40 29.96 14.65
N GLU A 113 -3.52 29.51 15.54
CA GLU A 113 -2.12 29.93 15.57
C GLU A 113 -1.35 29.44 14.33
N CYS A 114 -1.63 28.24 13.82
CA CYS A 114 -1.06 27.77 12.55
C CYS A 114 -1.57 28.60 11.36
N LEU A 115 -2.87 28.86 11.30
CA LEU A 115 -3.51 29.60 10.22
C LEU A 115 -3.08 31.06 10.14
N ARG A 116 -2.55 31.64 11.24
CA ARG A 116 -1.96 32.99 11.26
C ARG A 116 -0.85 33.19 10.22
N CYS A 117 -0.10 32.13 9.89
CA CYS A 117 0.94 32.15 8.87
C CYS A 117 0.60 31.27 7.64
N HIS A 118 -0.30 30.30 7.80
CA HIS A 118 -0.67 29.31 6.79
C HIS A 118 -2.14 29.42 6.38
N GLU A 119 -2.62 30.64 6.13
CA GLU A 119 -4.03 30.92 5.88
C GLU A 119 -4.62 30.09 4.73
N THR A 120 -3.85 29.89 3.65
CA THR A 120 -4.26 29.09 2.49
C THR A 120 -4.40 27.61 2.81
N ALA A 121 -3.58 27.08 3.74
CA ALA A 121 -3.59 25.65 4.09
C ALA A 121 -4.96 25.21 4.63
N GLY A 122 -5.66 26.09 5.35
CA GLY A 122 -7.01 25.81 5.83
C GLY A 122 -7.99 25.56 4.66
N ALA A 123 -7.96 26.41 3.64
CA ALA A 123 -8.81 26.24 2.45
C ALA A 123 -8.41 25.01 1.63
N GLU A 124 -7.11 24.76 1.50
CA GLU A 124 -6.56 23.60 0.80
C GLU A 124 -6.98 22.26 1.43
N VAL A 125 -6.90 22.15 2.76
CA VAL A 125 -7.40 20.96 3.47
C VAL A 125 -8.90 20.82 3.27
N MET A 126 -9.66 21.92 3.33
CA MET A 126 -11.11 21.90 3.15
C MET A 126 -11.57 21.42 1.79
N ASP A 127 -10.78 21.68 0.75
CA ASP A 127 -11.04 21.20 -0.62
C ASP A 127 -10.65 19.72 -0.81
N SER A 128 -9.87 19.16 0.13
CA SER A 128 -9.38 17.78 0.03
C SER A 128 -10.44 16.72 0.35
N ALA A 129 -10.19 15.50 -0.13
CA ALA A 129 -10.98 14.31 0.20
C ALA A 129 -10.98 13.99 1.71
N HIS A 130 -10.01 14.51 2.47
CA HIS A 130 -9.87 14.24 3.90
C HIS A 130 -10.75 15.14 4.79
N TRP A 131 -11.26 16.28 4.29
CA TRP A 131 -12.03 17.24 5.12
C TRP A 131 -13.52 16.94 5.24
N GLY A 132 -14.20 16.75 4.11
CA GLY A 132 -15.66 16.84 4.07
C GLY A 132 -16.40 15.51 3.95
N LYS A 133 -15.70 14.38 4.00
CA LYS A 133 -16.23 13.08 3.56
C LYS A 133 -16.38 12.08 4.70
N TRP A 134 -17.34 11.17 4.51
CA TRP A 134 -17.70 10.18 5.51
C TRP A 134 -16.48 9.31 5.86
N VAL A 135 -16.15 9.28 7.15
CA VAL A 135 -15.21 8.32 7.74
C VAL A 135 -15.96 7.50 8.78
N PRO A 136 -15.64 6.20 8.92
CA PRO A 136 -16.37 5.31 9.83
C PRO A 136 -16.20 5.66 11.32
N SER A 137 -15.39 6.65 11.69
CA SER A 137 -14.98 6.95 13.06
C SER A 137 -14.41 8.36 13.25
N ASP A 138 -14.70 8.96 14.40
CA ASP A 138 -14.21 10.27 14.82
C ASP A 138 -12.69 10.32 14.98
N LYS A 139 -12.06 9.19 15.36
CA LYS A 139 -10.59 9.07 15.46
C LYS A 139 -9.89 9.22 14.12
N PHE A 140 -10.55 8.81 13.04
CA PHE A 140 -9.96 8.77 11.70
C PHE A 140 -10.29 10.01 10.87
N HIS A 141 -10.99 10.99 11.45
CA HIS A 141 -11.22 12.27 10.81
C HIS A 141 -10.06 13.24 11.08
N VAL A 142 -9.79 14.15 10.15
CA VAL A 142 -8.79 15.25 10.32
C VAL A 142 -9.35 16.46 11.06
N THR A 143 -10.34 16.26 11.95
CA THR A 143 -10.96 17.31 12.76
C THR A 143 -10.93 16.97 14.24
N TYR A 144 -11.08 17.99 15.10
CA TYR A 144 -11.14 17.80 16.55
C TYR A 144 -12.48 17.23 17.04
N ALA A 145 -13.56 17.43 16.29
CA ALA A 145 -14.89 16.87 16.55
C ALA A 145 -15.24 15.79 15.53
N SER A 146 -16.23 14.95 15.83
CA SER A 146 -16.83 14.03 14.86
C SER A 146 -17.45 14.81 13.69
N SER A 147 -17.47 14.22 12.49
CA SER A 147 -18.06 14.86 11.30
C SER A 147 -19.55 15.15 11.45
N SER A 148 -20.24 14.44 12.34
CA SER A 148 -21.65 14.66 12.73
C SER A 148 -21.83 15.71 13.83
N ALA A 149 -20.78 16.06 14.57
CA ALA A 149 -20.80 17.09 15.61
C ALA A 149 -20.20 18.44 15.16
N LEU A 150 -19.67 18.53 13.94
CA LEU A 150 -19.27 19.82 13.35
C LEU A 150 -20.52 20.65 13.08
N SER A 151 -20.80 21.62 13.97
CA SER A 151 -21.90 22.57 13.82
C SER A 151 -21.74 23.48 12.62
N ASP A 152 -20.48 23.76 12.22
CA ASP A 152 -20.14 24.54 11.04
C ASP A 152 -18.96 23.87 10.30
N LYS A 153 -19.21 23.38 9.08
CA LYS A 153 -18.19 22.74 8.22
C LYS A 153 -17.31 23.75 7.46
N SER A 154 -17.56 25.04 7.63
CA SER A 154 -16.75 26.13 7.07
C SER A 154 -15.74 26.70 8.07
N ASP A 155 -15.82 26.31 9.35
CA ASP A 155 -14.88 26.76 10.38
C ASP A 155 -13.52 26.05 10.23
N LYS A 156 -12.53 26.80 9.71
CA LYS A 156 -11.15 26.32 9.51
C LYS A 156 -10.45 25.97 10.81
N THR A 157 -10.90 26.52 11.95
CA THR A 157 -10.27 26.24 13.25
C THR A 157 -10.57 24.84 13.78
N GLN A 158 -11.51 24.11 13.15
CA GLN A 158 -11.81 22.71 13.46
C GLN A 158 -10.84 21.71 12.80
N ILE A 159 -10.00 22.16 11.86
CA ILE A 159 -8.96 21.33 11.24
C ILE A 159 -7.96 20.88 12.29
N ASP A 160 -7.69 19.59 12.36
CA ASP A 160 -6.62 19.03 13.16
C ASP A 160 -5.31 19.03 12.37
N CYS A 161 -4.54 20.12 12.46
CA CYS A 161 -3.23 20.19 11.80
C CYS A 161 -2.21 19.24 12.41
N LEU A 162 -2.34 18.90 13.71
CA LEU A 162 -1.34 18.15 14.46
C LEU A 162 -1.34 16.66 14.12
N VAL A 163 -2.49 16.09 13.74
CA VAL A 163 -2.60 14.66 13.36
C VAL A 163 -1.63 14.29 12.22
N CYS A 164 -1.42 15.20 11.28
CA CYS A 164 -0.52 15.00 10.15
C CYS A 164 0.89 15.52 10.42
N HIS A 165 1.04 16.59 11.20
CA HIS A 165 2.30 17.33 11.31
C HIS A 165 3.09 17.08 12.60
N ASP A 166 2.57 16.31 13.56
CA ASP A 166 3.32 15.96 14.77
C ASP A 166 4.65 15.25 14.45
N ARG A 167 5.73 15.69 15.11
CA ARG A 167 7.05 15.04 15.07
C ARG A 167 7.55 14.60 16.43
N THR A 168 6.81 14.83 17.52
CA THR A 168 7.19 14.37 18.86
C THR A 168 6.81 12.90 19.07
N GLY A 169 5.81 12.40 18.34
CA GLY A 169 5.24 11.06 18.51
C GLY A 169 4.31 10.95 19.73
N THR A 170 3.99 12.08 20.37
CA THR A 170 3.13 12.12 21.56
C THR A 170 1.68 12.45 21.22
N TYR A 171 1.40 13.10 20.07
CA TYR A 171 0.05 13.51 19.71
C TYR A 171 -0.82 12.30 19.35
N LYS A 172 -1.90 12.07 20.11
CA LYS A 172 -2.81 10.94 19.90
C LYS A 172 -4.26 11.29 20.26
N LYS A 173 -5.18 10.89 19.38
CA LYS A 173 -6.61 10.79 19.67
C LYS A 173 -6.89 9.53 20.50
N LYS A 174 -7.75 9.64 21.50
CA LYS A 174 -7.98 8.62 22.52
C LYS A 174 -8.45 7.29 21.94
N ASN A 175 -9.58 7.25 21.23
CA ASN A 175 -10.10 6.02 20.62
C ASN A 175 -11.13 6.31 19.52
N SER A 176 -11.58 5.26 18.83
CA SER A 176 -12.45 5.35 17.65
C SER A 176 -13.86 5.92 17.87
N ASN A 177 -14.25 6.20 19.12
CA ASN A 177 -15.52 6.83 19.48
C ASN A 177 -15.32 8.14 20.26
N ASP A 178 -14.07 8.57 20.46
CA ASP A 178 -13.72 9.72 21.27
C ASP A 178 -12.45 10.37 20.71
N SER A 179 -12.63 11.49 19.99
CA SER A 179 -11.56 12.26 19.37
C SER A 179 -10.78 13.13 20.36
N THR A 180 -11.05 13.06 21.68
CA THR A 180 -10.26 13.79 22.68
C THR A 180 -8.78 13.46 22.59
N ILE A 181 -7.97 14.49 22.73
CA ILE A 181 -6.51 14.38 22.74
C ILE A 181 -6.07 14.06 24.17
N ILE A 182 -5.28 13.01 24.33
CA ILE A 182 -4.86 12.50 25.64
C ILE A 182 -3.35 12.61 25.84
N GLY A 183 -2.94 12.92 27.07
CA GLY A 183 -1.53 12.84 27.50
C GLY A 183 -0.55 13.66 26.66
N THR A 184 -1.02 14.76 26.04
CA THR A 184 -0.26 15.53 25.05
C THR A 184 -0.09 16.97 25.52
N ASP A 185 1.16 17.44 25.56
CA ASP A 185 1.46 18.87 25.64
C ASP A 185 1.30 19.49 24.24
N LEU A 186 0.17 20.17 24.03
CA LEU A 186 -0.15 20.77 22.73
C LEU A 186 0.82 21.88 22.34
N VAL A 187 1.41 22.60 23.30
CA VAL A 187 2.39 23.65 23.02
C VAL A 187 3.69 23.01 22.54
N ALA A 188 4.15 21.96 23.21
CA ALA A 188 5.34 21.21 22.80
C ALA A 188 5.17 20.58 21.42
N VAL A 189 4.01 19.97 21.14
CA VAL A 189 3.71 19.41 19.81
C VAL A 189 3.68 20.49 18.74
N ALA A 190 2.96 21.60 18.96
CA ALA A 190 2.84 22.69 18.00
C ALA A 190 4.20 23.31 17.64
N LYS A 191 5.12 23.43 18.61
CA LYS A 191 6.49 23.91 18.39
C LYS A 191 7.38 22.94 17.61
N ASN A 192 7.03 21.66 17.61
CA ASN A 192 7.79 20.58 16.97
C ASN A 192 7.12 20.04 15.69
N VAL A 193 6.13 20.75 15.13
CA VAL A 193 5.52 20.36 13.85
C VAL A 193 6.54 20.27 12.72
N GLY A 194 6.26 19.40 11.74
CA GLY A 194 7.12 19.25 10.59
C GLY A 194 6.52 18.41 9.47
N ARG A 195 7.38 18.01 8.52
CA ARG A 195 6.97 17.18 7.38
C ARG A 195 6.52 15.80 7.86
N VAL A 196 5.37 15.37 7.34
CA VAL A 196 4.69 14.10 7.59
C VAL A 196 5.61 12.89 7.40
N ASN A 197 5.45 11.88 8.26
CA ASN A 197 6.07 10.56 8.11
C ASN A 197 5.01 9.43 8.14
N ARG A 198 5.45 8.18 7.97
CA ARG A 198 4.56 7.00 8.03
C ARG A 198 3.77 6.88 9.33
N GLU A 199 4.30 7.35 10.46
CA GLU A 199 3.61 7.27 11.75
C GLU A 199 2.40 8.21 11.82
N ASN A 200 2.50 9.40 11.19
CA ASN A 200 1.38 10.34 11.09
C ASN A 200 0.21 9.72 10.30
N CYS A 201 0.47 9.21 9.09
CA CYS A 201 -0.55 8.52 8.29
C CYS A 201 -1.08 7.27 9.02
N GLY A 202 -0.17 6.53 9.66
CA GLY A 202 -0.46 5.32 10.41
C GLY A 202 -1.34 5.50 11.65
N GLN A 203 -1.53 6.73 12.16
CA GLN A 203 -2.49 6.96 13.24
C GLN A 203 -3.91 6.55 12.84
N CYS A 204 -4.23 6.68 11.54
CA CYS A 204 -5.55 6.36 10.98
C CYS A 204 -5.52 5.21 9.96
N HIS A 205 -4.45 5.07 9.18
CA HIS A 205 -4.41 4.08 8.09
C HIS A 205 -3.84 2.71 8.48
N PHE A 206 -3.31 2.54 9.70
CA PHE A 206 -2.80 1.25 10.19
C PHE A 206 -3.81 0.47 11.04
N GLN A 207 -4.96 1.07 11.31
CA GLN A 207 -5.98 0.52 12.20
C GLN A 207 -7.35 1.07 11.81
N ASP A 208 -8.40 0.34 12.12
CA ASP A 208 -9.76 0.81 12.04
C ASP A 208 -10.51 0.56 13.38
N LYS A 209 -11.84 0.64 13.37
CA LYS A 209 -12.67 0.40 14.56
C LYS A 209 -12.59 -1.04 15.09
N GLN A 210 -12.30 -2.01 14.23
CA GLN A 210 -12.20 -3.43 14.55
C GLN A 210 -10.79 -3.84 14.99
N GLY A 211 -9.80 -2.96 14.80
CA GLY A 211 -8.40 -3.19 15.20
C GLY A 211 -7.44 -2.91 14.04
N GLU A 212 -6.21 -3.39 14.16
CA GLU A 212 -5.28 -3.39 13.02
C GLU A 212 -5.77 -4.39 11.96
N ASN A 213 -5.60 -4.05 10.68
CA ASN A 213 -5.79 -4.98 9.57
C ASN A 213 -7.20 -5.53 9.25
N ALA A 214 -8.27 -4.90 9.72
CA ALA A 214 -9.62 -5.32 9.34
C ALA A 214 -10.03 -4.80 7.94
N ILE A 215 -10.37 -3.52 7.81
CA ILE A 215 -10.83 -2.85 6.59
C ILE A 215 -9.64 -2.37 5.74
N TYR A 216 -8.52 -1.96 6.35
CA TYR A 216 -7.26 -1.67 5.65
C TYR A 216 -6.23 -2.74 6.02
N SER A 217 -6.01 -3.69 5.13
CA SER A 217 -5.41 -5.00 5.46
C SER A 217 -3.92 -5.14 5.11
N GLU A 218 -3.41 -4.27 4.25
CA GLU A 218 -1.99 -4.28 3.89
C GLU A 218 -1.14 -3.37 4.79
N LEU A 219 -1.76 -2.37 5.43
CA LEU A 219 -1.06 -1.36 6.21
C LEU A 219 -1.33 -1.57 7.70
N THR A 220 -0.29 -1.94 8.44
CA THR A 220 -0.30 -2.10 9.91
C THR A 220 0.75 -1.26 10.59
N THR A 221 0.79 -1.31 11.92
CA THR A 221 1.88 -0.72 12.69
C THR A 221 3.27 -1.26 12.34
N SER A 222 3.38 -2.42 11.68
CA SER A 222 4.66 -2.92 11.12
C SER A 222 5.28 -1.95 10.10
N PHE A 223 4.49 -1.10 9.44
CA PHE A 223 4.95 -0.08 8.50
C PHE A 223 5.53 1.19 9.15
N LYS A 224 5.55 1.28 10.49
CA LYS A 224 6.35 2.30 11.17
C LYS A 224 7.85 2.08 10.87
N LYS A 225 8.30 0.83 10.97
CA LYS A 225 9.69 0.40 10.72
C LYS A 225 9.71 -0.92 9.94
N PRO A 226 9.26 -0.94 8.67
CA PRO A 226 9.17 -2.15 7.88
C PRO A 226 10.55 -2.64 7.45
N ASP A 227 10.70 -3.96 7.32
CA ASP A 227 11.87 -4.57 6.70
C ASP A 227 11.71 -4.67 5.16
N ARG A 228 12.82 -4.90 4.45
CA ARG A 228 12.85 -5.03 2.97
C ARG A 228 11.92 -6.10 2.40
N SER A 229 11.61 -7.15 3.16
CA SER A 229 10.74 -8.25 2.72
C SER A 229 9.25 -7.99 2.97
N LEU A 230 8.92 -7.08 3.89
CA LEU A 230 7.56 -6.60 4.08
C LEU A 230 7.14 -5.73 2.90
N ASP A 231 7.95 -4.71 2.59
CA ASP A 231 7.75 -3.82 1.44
C ASP A 231 9.09 -3.26 0.95
N ILE A 232 9.39 -3.40 -0.33
CA ILE A 232 10.66 -2.95 -0.92
C ILE A 232 10.79 -1.42 -0.92
N HIS A 233 9.70 -0.67 -1.06
CA HIS A 233 9.71 0.78 -1.11
C HIS A 233 9.84 1.39 0.28
N MET A 234 8.96 1.00 1.21
CA MET A 234 8.97 1.53 2.57
C MET A 234 10.03 0.87 3.46
N GLY A 235 10.31 -0.42 3.29
CA GLY A 235 11.29 -1.16 4.11
C GLY A 235 12.66 -1.32 3.47
N GLY A 236 12.75 -1.27 2.14
CA GLY A 236 14.02 -1.29 1.43
C GLY A 236 14.59 0.10 1.12
N PHE A 237 13.73 1.06 0.76
CA PHE A 237 14.13 2.43 0.39
C PHE A 237 13.71 3.51 1.39
N ASP A 238 13.07 3.14 2.51
CA ASP A 238 12.56 4.05 3.55
C ASP A 238 11.60 5.14 3.02
N PHE A 239 10.83 4.83 1.99
CA PHE A 239 9.82 5.75 1.45
C PHE A 239 8.83 6.17 2.53
N GLN A 240 8.50 7.46 2.58
CA GLN A 240 7.31 7.92 3.28
C GLN A 240 6.10 7.80 2.34
N CYS A 241 4.89 7.86 2.89
CA CYS A 241 3.66 7.74 2.11
C CYS A 241 3.63 8.75 0.94
N GLN A 242 4.02 10.00 1.20
CA GLN A 242 4.02 11.09 0.22
C GLN A 242 5.08 10.99 -0.88
N GLU A 243 6.00 10.01 -0.84
CA GLU A 243 6.91 9.74 -1.95
C GLU A 243 6.15 9.16 -3.16
N CYS A 244 5.09 8.38 -2.89
CA CYS A 244 4.17 7.88 -3.92
C CYS A 244 2.86 8.69 -3.94
N HIS A 245 2.28 8.96 -2.76
CA HIS A 245 1.09 9.79 -2.58
C HIS A 245 1.46 11.28 -2.64
N GLN A 246 2.00 11.70 -3.79
CA GLN A 246 2.48 13.06 -4.00
C GLN A 246 1.39 14.06 -3.62
N THR A 247 1.75 15.01 -2.76
CA THR A 247 0.79 15.95 -2.19
C THR A 247 1.05 17.34 -2.76
N ARG A 248 0.01 17.99 -3.28
CA ARG A 248 0.07 19.40 -3.71
C ARG A 248 -1.12 20.14 -3.14
N LYS A 249 -0.90 21.29 -2.51
CA LYS A 249 -1.98 22.09 -1.88
C LYS A 249 -2.88 21.22 -0.97
N HIS A 250 -2.26 20.44 -0.08
CA HIS A 250 -2.90 19.46 0.81
C HIS A 250 -3.80 18.39 0.16
N ASN A 251 -3.87 18.34 -1.17
CA ASN A 251 -4.51 17.28 -1.94
C ASN A 251 -3.50 16.13 -2.11
N ILE A 252 -3.83 14.97 -1.56
CA ILE A 252 -2.95 13.79 -1.43
C ILE A 252 -3.34 12.79 -2.52
N THR A 253 -2.51 12.66 -3.56
CA THR A 253 -2.84 11.77 -4.68
C THR A 253 -3.04 10.33 -4.25
N GLY A 254 -4.14 9.72 -4.67
CA GLY A 254 -4.48 8.33 -4.38
C GLY A 254 -5.98 8.10 -4.50
N MET A 255 -6.36 6.84 -4.70
CA MET A 255 -7.76 6.43 -4.75
C MET A 255 -7.92 5.12 -3.99
N ASN A 256 -9.01 4.99 -3.24
CA ASN A 256 -9.37 3.76 -2.56
C ASN A 256 -10.59 3.13 -3.26
N GLU A 257 -10.44 1.88 -3.69
CA GLU A 257 -11.46 1.10 -4.37
C GLU A 257 -12.72 0.90 -3.51
N THR A 258 -12.61 0.89 -2.18
CA THR A 258 -13.76 0.73 -1.28
C THR A 258 -14.55 2.03 -1.07
N SER A 259 -13.87 3.19 -1.01
CA SER A 259 -14.52 4.44 -0.59
C SER A 259 -15.08 5.30 -1.73
N GLY A 260 -14.58 5.14 -2.97
CA GLY A 260 -15.05 5.94 -4.12
C GLY A 260 -14.52 7.37 -4.16
N PHE A 261 -13.75 7.77 -3.16
CA PHE A 261 -13.06 9.05 -3.13
C PHE A 261 -11.61 8.85 -3.58
N GLY A 262 -11.13 9.79 -4.38
CA GLY A 262 -9.76 9.78 -4.85
C GLY A 262 -9.34 11.14 -5.37
N GLU A 263 -8.07 11.43 -5.15
CA GLU A 263 -7.38 12.68 -5.47
C GLU A 263 -6.37 12.43 -6.61
N GLY A 264 -6.79 11.60 -7.56
CA GLY A 264 -5.95 11.04 -8.63
C GLY A 264 -5.58 9.58 -8.38
N ARG A 265 -4.60 9.08 -9.12
CA ARG A 265 -4.14 7.68 -9.04
C ARG A 265 -2.63 7.63 -8.85
N VAL A 266 -2.21 6.68 -8.02
CA VAL A 266 -0.80 6.29 -7.87
C VAL A 266 -0.60 5.03 -8.72
N THR A 267 0.41 5.03 -9.58
CA THR A 267 0.73 3.86 -10.40
C THR A 267 2.23 3.62 -10.45
N CYS A 268 2.62 2.36 -10.68
CA CYS A 268 4.03 1.97 -10.75
C CYS A 268 4.75 2.70 -11.88
N GLU A 269 4.05 2.90 -13.00
CA GLU A 269 4.59 3.48 -14.23
C GLU A 269 5.02 4.95 -14.06
N GLN A 270 4.51 5.66 -13.04
CA GLN A 270 4.94 7.03 -12.74
C GLN A 270 6.44 7.11 -12.40
N CYS A 271 7.02 6.06 -11.83
CA CYS A 271 8.46 5.97 -11.55
C CYS A 271 9.18 4.96 -12.44
N HIS A 272 8.52 3.86 -12.82
CA HIS A 272 9.14 2.72 -13.51
C HIS A 272 8.93 2.69 -15.02
N GLY A 273 8.05 3.55 -15.57
CA GLY A 273 7.63 3.50 -16.97
C GLY A 273 6.80 2.26 -17.31
N LYS A 274 6.50 2.08 -18.59
CA LYS A 274 5.67 0.96 -19.10
C LYS A 274 6.47 -0.31 -19.39
N THR A 275 7.79 -0.19 -19.51
CA THR A 275 8.71 -1.30 -19.84
C THR A 275 9.82 -1.38 -18.77
N PRO A 276 9.47 -1.77 -17.53
CA PRO A 276 10.39 -1.69 -16.40
C PRO A 276 11.43 -2.82 -16.36
N HIS A 277 11.20 -3.90 -17.12
CA HIS A 277 12.18 -4.96 -17.33
C HIS A 277 13.12 -4.48 -18.44
N GLY A 278 14.43 -4.77 -18.35
CA GLY A 278 15.45 -4.21 -19.26
C GLY A 278 15.30 -4.58 -20.75
N ASP A 279 16.41 -4.55 -21.49
CA ASP A 279 16.34 -4.69 -22.96
C ASP A 279 16.61 -6.12 -23.46
N GLY A 280 16.77 -7.08 -22.55
CA GLY A 280 17.02 -8.48 -22.89
C GLY A 280 15.79 -9.16 -23.53
N PRO A 281 15.97 -10.26 -24.29
CA PRO A 281 14.84 -10.98 -24.89
C PRO A 281 13.78 -11.45 -23.87
N LEU A 282 14.20 -11.88 -22.69
CA LEU A 282 13.30 -12.22 -21.58
C LEU A 282 12.61 -10.97 -21.01
N ASP A 283 13.35 -9.88 -20.85
CA ASP A 283 12.81 -8.64 -20.30
C ASP A 283 11.74 -8.06 -21.23
N ASN A 284 11.97 -8.10 -22.55
CA ASN A 284 10.98 -7.75 -23.56
C ASN A 284 9.71 -8.63 -23.48
N HIS A 285 9.88 -9.91 -23.15
CA HIS A 285 8.76 -10.81 -22.91
C HIS A 285 7.96 -10.44 -21.65
N LEU A 286 8.64 -10.10 -20.55
CA LEU A 286 8.00 -9.62 -19.31
C LEU A 286 7.33 -8.26 -19.53
N ASN A 287 7.92 -7.36 -20.32
CA ASN A 287 7.32 -6.09 -20.69
C ASN A 287 6.01 -6.27 -21.46
N LYS A 288 5.90 -7.28 -22.33
CA LYS A 288 4.62 -7.63 -22.97
C LYS A 288 3.55 -8.11 -21.97
N HIS A 289 3.95 -8.72 -20.84
CA HIS A 289 2.98 -9.06 -19.79
C HIS A 289 2.37 -7.81 -19.16
N VAL A 290 3.11 -6.71 -19.03
CA VAL A 290 2.61 -5.45 -18.43
C VAL A 290 1.41 -4.86 -19.19
N GLU A 291 1.25 -5.21 -20.47
CA GLU A 291 0.06 -4.85 -21.27
C GLU A 291 -1.22 -5.56 -20.79
N HIS A 292 -1.09 -6.68 -20.07
CA HIS A 292 -2.18 -7.59 -19.72
C HIS A 292 -2.42 -7.68 -18.22
N MET A 293 -1.41 -7.35 -17.42
CA MET A 293 -1.46 -7.44 -15.96
C MET A 293 -0.75 -6.26 -15.33
N VAL A 294 -1.28 -5.81 -14.19
CA VAL A 294 -0.63 -4.75 -13.41
C VAL A 294 0.59 -5.30 -12.69
N CYS A 295 1.54 -4.43 -12.34
CA CYS A 295 2.81 -4.83 -11.74
C CYS A 295 2.62 -5.67 -10.46
N ASN A 296 1.66 -5.30 -9.60
CA ASN A 296 1.39 -5.99 -8.34
C ASN A 296 0.88 -7.42 -8.52
N THR A 297 0.39 -7.80 -9.71
CA THR A 297 0.05 -9.21 -10.01
C THR A 297 1.26 -10.11 -9.81
N CYS A 298 2.45 -9.68 -10.24
CA CYS A 298 3.70 -10.41 -10.04
C CYS A 298 4.44 -9.97 -8.77
N HIS A 299 4.34 -8.70 -8.40
CA HIS A 299 5.16 -8.08 -7.36
C HIS A 299 4.51 -8.01 -5.97
N SER A 300 3.22 -8.31 -5.83
CA SER A 300 2.53 -8.42 -4.52
C SER A 300 1.72 -9.74 -4.46
N PRO A 301 2.37 -10.91 -4.58
CA PRO A 301 1.68 -12.20 -4.63
C PRO A 301 0.97 -12.56 -3.32
N LEU A 302 1.47 -12.02 -2.20
CA LEU A 302 0.92 -12.19 -0.86
C LEU A 302 0.58 -10.84 -0.27
N TYR A 303 -0.53 -10.77 0.47
CA TYR A 303 -0.92 -9.65 1.31
C TYR A 303 -1.09 -10.09 2.79
N GLY A 304 -1.18 -9.15 3.72
CA GLY A 304 -1.26 -9.45 5.15
C GLY A 304 0.04 -10.08 5.66
N LYS A 305 1.19 -9.62 5.16
CA LYS A 305 2.53 -10.05 5.60
C LYS A 305 2.87 -9.50 6.97
N GLY A 306 2.43 -8.27 7.26
CA GLY A 306 2.60 -7.62 8.55
C GLY A 306 1.79 -8.30 9.66
N GLU A 307 0.45 -8.25 9.55
CA GLU A 307 -0.49 -8.87 10.49
C GLU A 307 -1.62 -9.64 9.79
N PRO A 308 -2.32 -10.57 10.48
CA PRO A 308 -3.49 -11.24 9.92
C PRO A 308 -4.57 -10.24 9.49
N THR A 309 -5.31 -10.57 8.44
CA THR A 309 -6.39 -9.76 7.87
C THR A 309 -7.71 -10.53 7.89
N ILE A 310 -8.84 -9.83 7.89
CA ILE A 310 -10.16 -10.47 7.88
C ILE A 310 -10.40 -11.10 6.50
N ALA A 311 -10.48 -12.43 6.46
CA ALA A 311 -10.86 -13.17 5.25
C ALA A 311 -12.37 -13.32 5.12
N SER A 312 -13.09 -13.44 6.24
CA SER A 312 -14.55 -13.44 6.26
C SER A 312 -15.12 -12.88 7.55
N TRP A 313 -16.31 -12.30 7.44
CA TRP A 313 -17.05 -11.72 8.56
C TRP A 313 -18.53 -12.08 8.48
N ASP A 314 -18.99 -12.83 9.47
CA ASP A 314 -20.38 -13.27 9.61
C ASP A 314 -21.12 -12.49 10.71
N TRP A 315 -21.95 -11.53 10.29
CA TRP A 315 -22.78 -10.74 11.21
C TRP A 315 -23.98 -11.50 11.76
N SER A 316 -24.41 -12.61 11.13
CA SER A 316 -25.54 -13.39 11.64
C SER A 316 -25.23 -14.07 12.97
N LYS A 317 -23.95 -14.16 13.32
CA LYS A 317 -23.46 -14.68 14.61
C LYS A 317 -23.28 -13.60 15.67
N ALA A 318 -23.57 -12.33 15.38
CA ALA A 318 -23.34 -11.27 16.35
C ALA A 318 -24.41 -11.28 17.45
N THR A 319 -23.95 -11.15 18.70
CA THR A 319 -24.78 -11.16 19.91
C THR A 319 -24.31 -10.06 20.87
N THR A 320 -25.01 -9.85 21.98
CA THR A 320 -24.57 -8.90 23.01
C THR A 320 -23.21 -9.26 23.64
N ASN A 321 -22.89 -10.56 23.73
CA ASN A 321 -21.61 -11.07 24.22
C ASN A 321 -20.54 -11.19 23.11
N GLY A 322 -20.96 -11.20 21.84
CA GLY A 322 -20.11 -11.27 20.66
C GLY A 322 -20.52 -10.22 19.62
N LYS A 323 -20.34 -8.94 19.95
CA LYS A 323 -20.88 -7.80 19.19
C LYS A 323 -20.36 -7.69 17.75
N THR A 324 -19.24 -8.32 17.46
CA THR A 324 -18.62 -8.29 16.13
C THR A 324 -18.96 -9.51 15.28
N GLY A 325 -19.80 -10.43 15.75
CA GLY A 325 -20.09 -11.66 15.00
C GLY A 325 -18.88 -12.57 14.81
N GLY A 326 -18.95 -13.48 13.83
CA GLY A 326 -17.90 -14.45 13.56
C GLY A 326 -16.89 -13.93 12.55
N MET A 327 -15.64 -13.72 12.96
CA MET A 327 -14.55 -13.31 12.05
C MET A 327 -13.55 -14.44 11.85
N ILE A 328 -13.11 -14.63 10.61
CA ILE A 328 -11.97 -15.49 10.28
C ILE A 328 -10.83 -14.61 9.82
N TRP A 329 -9.71 -14.67 10.55
CA TRP A 329 -8.48 -13.95 10.26
C TRP A 329 -7.46 -14.87 9.62
N LYS A 330 -6.73 -14.38 8.61
CA LYS A 330 -5.67 -15.14 7.94
C LYS A 330 -4.45 -14.25 7.70
N LYS A 331 -3.24 -14.80 7.83
CA LYS A 331 -1.98 -14.09 7.58
C LYS A 331 -1.31 -14.63 6.31
N ASN A 332 -0.53 -13.79 5.63
CA ASN A 332 0.18 -14.12 4.39
C ASN A 332 -0.77 -14.78 3.39
N ASN A 333 -1.73 -14.03 2.88
CA ASN A 333 -2.80 -14.54 2.03
C ASN A 333 -2.44 -14.36 0.56
N LYS A 334 -2.70 -15.39 -0.25
CA LYS A 334 -2.69 -15.28 -1.72
C LYS A 334 -3.82 -14.34 -2.17
N ALA A 335 -3.50 -13.38 -3.04
CA ALA A 335 -4.49 -12.53 -3.69
C ALA A 335 -5.38 -13.33 -4.66
N GLU A 336 -6.61 -12.85 -4.86
CA GLU A 336 -7.48 -13.33 -5.94
C GLU A 336 -7.44 -12.36 -7.11
N TYR A 337 -7.38 -12.87 -8.34
CA TYR A 337 -7.15 -12.03 -9.52
C TYR A 337 -8.44 -11.78 -10.28
N ARG A 338 -8.63 -10.55 -10.77
CA ARG A 338 -9.76 -10.16 -11.63
C ARG A 338 -9.26 -9.29 -12.78
N TRP A 339 -10.00 -9.30 -13.88
CA TRP A 339 -9.89 -8.24 -14.87
C TRP A 339 -10.35 -6.92 -14.26
N TYR A 340 -9.56 -5.87 -14.49
CA TYR A 340 -9.85 -4.55 -13.95
C TYR A 340 -9.44 -3.46 -14.94
N ASP A 341 -10.39 -2.62 -15.34
CA ASP A 341 -10.18 -1.48 -16.27
C ASP A 341 -9.92 -0.15 -15.54
N GLY A 342 -9.99 -0.16 -14.21
CA GLY A 342 -9.88 1.02 -13.35
C GLY A 342 -11.23 1.52 -12.81
N ASN A 343 -12.35 1.01 -13.28
CA ASN A 343 -13.69 1.37 -12.84
C ASN A 343 -14.22 0.34 -11.83
N ILE A 344 -14.95 0.83 -10.83
CA ILE A 344 -15.51 -0.04 -9.80
C ILE A 344 -16.95 0.36 -9.53
N THR A 345 -17.85 -0.59 -9.80
CA THR A 345 -19.26 -0.46 -9.44
C THR A 345 -19.39 -0.63 -7.92
N ARG A 346 -20.19 0.22 -7.28
CA ARG A 346 -20.48 0.13 -5.83
C ARG A 346 -21.97 -0.04 -5.62
N HIS A 347 -22.31 -1.02 -4.79
CA HIS A 347 -23.67 -1.26 -4.36
C HIS A 347 -23.79 -0.78 -2.91
N ASN A 348 -24.35 0.41 -2.73
CA ASN A 348 -24.67 0.94 -1.41
C ASN A 348 -26.08 0.51 -0.98
N SER A 349 -26.48 0.90 0.23
CA SER A 349 -27.75 0.52 0.85
C SER A 349 -29.00 1.09 0.15
N SER A 350 -28.83 1.91 -0.89
CA SER A 350 -29.91 2.42 -1.74
C SER A 350 -30.03 1.68 -3.08
N ILE A 351 -29.11 0.75 -3.38
CA ILE A 351 -29.05 0.05 -4.68
C ILE A 351 -29.58 -1.37 -4.51
N THR A 352 -30.48 -1.77 -5.42
CA THR A 352 -30.96 -3.16 -5.55
C THR A 352 -29.78 -4.09 -5.81
N VAL A 353 -29.57 -5.05 -4.92
CA VAL A 353 -28.53 -6.07 -5.03
C VAL A 353 -29.14 -7.38 -5.54
N LYS A 354 -28.67 -7.86 -6.70
CA LYS A 354 -29.17 -9.08 -7.36
C LYS A 354 -28.14 -10.21 -7.27
N GLY A 355 -28.59 -11.46 -7.40
CA GLY A 355 -27.74 -12.65 -7.45
C GLY A 355 -27.49 -13.32 -6.10
N HIS A 356 -26.94 -14.55 -6.15
CA HIS A 356 -26.66 -15.39 -4.97
C HIS A 356 -25.42 -14.90 -4.19
N GLN A 357 -24.40 -14.40 -4.89
CA GLN A 357 -23.26 -13.70 -4.30
C GLN A 357 -23.39 -12.22 -4.59
N ARG A 358 -23.89 -11.49 -3.60
CA ARG A 358 -24.16 -10.06 -3.68
C ARG A 358 -22.85 -9.29 -3.52
N LYS A 359 -22.51 -8.37 -4.41
CA LYS A 359 -21.23 -7.64 -4.33
C LYS A 359 -21.45 -6.30 -3.64
N ILE A 360 -20.58 -5.93 -2.69
CA ILE A 360 -20.59 -4.60 -2.07
C ILE A 360 -19.96 -3.60 -3.03
N ASN A 361 -18.85 -4.01 -3.66
CA ASN A 361 -18.25 -3.35 -4.80
C ASN A 361 -17.82 -4.43 -5.81
N GLU A 362 -17.66 -4.05 -7.07
CA GLU A 362 -17.25 -4.95 -8.14
C GLU A 362 -16.23 -4.25 -9.04
N PRO A 363 -14.99 -4.77 -9.14
CA PRO A 363 -14.05 -4.28 -10.15
C PRO A 363 -14.60 -4.61 -11.54
N GLU A 364 -14.72 -3.59 -12.39
CA GLU A 364 -15.20 -3.72 -13.76
C GLU A 364 -14.05 -4.12 -14.67
N GLY A 365 -14.39 -4.84 -15.74
CA GLY A 365 -13.43 -5.29 -16.73
C GLY A 365 -13.64 -6.74 -17.14
N ASP A 366 -13.11 -7.10 -18.30
CA ASP A 366 -13.25 -8.43 -18.85
C ASP A 366 -12.06 -8.82 -19.76
N ILE A 367 -11.99 -10.10 -20.11
CA ILE A 367 -10.91 -10.66 -20.93
C ILE A 367 -10.89 -10.10 -22.36
N ARG A 368 -11.96 -9.49 -22.85
CA ARG A 368 -12.07 -8.90 -24.19
C ARG A 368 -11.91 -7.38 -24.17
N ASP A 369 -12.10 -6.71 -23.04
CA ASP A 369 -11.88 -5.27 -22.91
C ASP A 369 -10.38 -4.92 -23.00
N PRO A 370 -9.94 -4.18 -24.04
CA PRO A 370 -8.53 -3.81 -24.24
C PRO A 370 -7.92 -3.01 -23.08
N ASN A 371 -8.72 -2.32 -22.25
CA ASN A 371 -8.23 -1.51 -21.13
C ASN A 371 -8.06 -2.30 -19.83
N SER A 372 -8.72 -3.46 -19.74
CA SER A 372 -8.65 -4.33 -18.57
C SER A 372 -7.29 -4.99 -18.43
N ARG A 373 -6.73 -4.96 -17.21
CA ARG A 373 -5.54 -5.72 -16.81
C ARG A 373 -5.84 -6.63 -15.62
N ILE A 374 -5.23 -7.81 -15.61
CA ILE A 374 -5.31 -8.74 -14.48
C ILE A 374 -4.70 -8.04 -13.26
N THR A 375 -5.50 -7.91 -12.20
CA THR A 375 -5.20 -7.14 -11.00
C THR A 375 -5.45 -7.99 -9.74
N PRO A 376 -4.56 -7.93 -8.73
CA PRO A 376 -4.73 -8.65 -7.47
C PRO A 376 -5.70 -7.92 -6.54
N PHE A 377 -6.62 -8.69 -5.96
CA PHE A 377 -7.57 -8.22 -4.95
C PHE A 377 -7.53 -9.11 -3.71
N GLU A 378 -7.63 -8.48 -2.54
CA GLU A 378 -8.18 -9.11 -1.35
C GLU A 378 -9.71 -9.14 -1.48
N ILE A 379 -10.30 -10.32 -1.25
CA ILE A 379 -11.76 -10.51 -1.28
C ILE A 379 -12.25 -10.93 0.09
N VAL A 380 -12.86 -9.98 0.80
CA VAL A 380 -13.50 -10.21 2.09
C VAL A 380 -14.90 -10.75 1.85
N ARG A 381 -15.18 -11.94 2.38
CA ARG A 381 -16.51 -12.58 2.30
C ARG A 381 -17.33 -12.17 3.52
N VAL A 382 -18.39 -11.40 3.32
CA VAL A 382 -19.19 -10.84 4.41
C VAL A 382 -20.60 -11.40 4.37
N ARG A 383 -21.06 -12.02 5.46
CA ARG A 383 -22.47 -12.38 5.61
C ARG A 383 -23.19 -11.24 6.32
N ARG A 384 -24.09 -10.55 5.62
CA ARG A 384 -24.83 -9.38 6.15
C ARG A 384 -26.30 -9.44 5.79
N ALA A 385 -27.11 -8.67 6.52
CA ALA A 385 -28.54 -8.63 6.31
C ALA A 385 -28.91 -7.84 5.05
N VAL A 386 -29.92 -8.34 4.34
CA VAL A 386 -30.53 -7.71 3.17
C VAL A 386 -32.04 -7.73 3.33
N ASP A 387 -32.68 -6.66 2.88
CA ASP A 387 -34.13 -6.58 2.75
C ASP A 387 -34.57 -7.51 1.61
N THR A 388 -35.49 -8.45 1.89
CA THR A 388 -35.92 -9.44 0.89
C THR A 388 -36.88 -8.86 -0.15
N GLU A 389 -37.61 -7.80 0.19
CA GLU A 389 -38.56 -7.16 -0.73
C GLU A 389 -37.90 -6.02 -1.50
N ASN A 390 -37.22 -5.11 -0.78
CA ASN A 390 -36.51 -3.97 -1.39
C ASN A 390 -35.17 -4.37 -2.03
N LYS A 391 -34.69 -5.60 -1.77
CA LYS A 391 -33.45 -6.16 -2.31
C LYS A 391 -32.20 -5.31 -2.02
N GLN A 392 -32.19 -4.55 -0.94
CA GLN A 392 -31.11 -3.63 -0.57
C GLN A 392 -30.34 -4.15 0.67
N PHE A 393 -29.11 -3.68 0.86
CA PHE A 393 -28.40 -3.92 2.12
C PHE A 393 -29.09 -3.19 3.27
N LEU A 394 -29.12 -3.83 4.44
CA LEU A 394 -29.60 -3.22 5.67
C LEU A 394 -28.44 -2.71 6.51
N ASP A 395 -28.63 -1.55 7.14
CA ASP A 395 -27.66 -0.95 8.06
C ASP A 395 -28.26 -0.87 9.45
N PRO A 396 -27.77 -1.65 10.42
CA PRO A 396 -28.35 -1.69 11.75
C PRO A 396 -27.90 -0.48 12.58
N LYS A 397 -28.82 0.06 13.39
CA LYS A 397 -28.43 0.84 14.57
C LYS A 397 -27.85 -0.12 15.60
N LEU A 398 -26.58 0.06 15.97
CA LEU A 398 -25.92 -0.84 16.91
C LEU A 398 -26.08 -0.41 18.38
N THR A 399 -26.14 0.89 18.67
CA THR A 399 -26.13 1.46 20.03
C THR A 399 -27.35 2.34 20.32
N GLY A 400 -27.61 2.59 21.61
CA GLY A 400 -28.77 3.34 22.10
C GLY A 400 -30.01 2.47 22.31
N PRO A 401 -31.15 3.03 22.74
CA PRO A 401 -32.34 2.28 23.16
C PRO A 401 -32.92 1.36 22.07
N ASP A 402 -32.82 1.79 20.81
CA ASP A 402 -33.26 1.01 19.64
C ASP A 402 -32.09 0.29 18.94
N GLY A 403 -30.90 0.33 19.53
CA GLY A 403 -29.72 -0.32 18.98
C GLY A 403 -29.66 -1.79 19.32
N MET A 404 -29.08 -2.61 18.44
CA MET A 404 -28.95 -4.07 18.61
C MET A 404 -28.40 -4.47 19.99
N TRP A 405 -27.46 -3.71 20.57
CA TRP A 405 -26.83 -4.08 21.84
C TRP A 405 -27.69 -3.86 23.09
N GLN A 406 -28.78 -3.09 22.98
CA GLN A 406 -29.74 -2.89 24.08
C GLN A 406 -31.08 -3.56 23.76
N ALA A 407 -31.58 -3.37 22.53
CA ALA A 407 -32.85 -3.93 22.10
C ALA A 407 -32.80 -5.44 21.84
N GLN A 408 -31.62 -5.99 21.50
CA GLN A 408 -31.42 -7.41 21.16
C GLN A 408 -32.35 -7.92 20.03
N ASP A 409 -32.81 -7.02 19.17
CA ASP A 409 -33.72 -7.30 18.07
C ASP A 409 -33.15 -6.71 16.77
N TRP A 410 -32.81 -7.60 15.83
CA TRP A 410 -32.27 -7.22 14.53
C TRP A 410 -33.27 -6.44 13.68
N ALA A 411 -34.54 -6.82 13.66
CA ALA A 411 -35.55 -6.12 12.87
C ALA A 411 -35.73 -4.69 13.40
N LYS A 412 -35.77 -4.51 14.72
CA LYS A 412 -35.81 -3.19 15.36
C LYS A 412 -34.55 -2.37 15.04
N ALA A 413 -33.37 -3.00 15.12
CA ALA A 413 -32.10 -2.35 14.82
C ALA A 413 -32.00 -1.90 13.35
N PHE A 414 -32.43 -2.73 12.39
CA PHE A 414 -32.49 -2.38 10.97
C PHE A 414 -33.52 -1.28 10.70
N GLN A 415 -34.70 -1.36 11.32
CA GLN A 415 -35.71 -0.31 11.19
C GLN A 415 -35.17 1.05 11.66
N ALA A 416 -34.52 1.09 12.83
CA ALA A 416 -33.95 2.32 13.37
C ALA A 416 -32.78 2.85 12.53
N GLY A 417 -31.90 1.95 12.06
CA GLY A 417 -30.73 2.30 11.27
C GLY A 417 -31.11 2.80 9.86
N ASN A 418 -31.93 2.06 9.12
CA ASN A 418 -32.43 2.48 7.82
C ASN A 418 -33.22 3.79 7.90
N LYS A 419 -34.07 3.97 8.93
CA LYS A 419 -34.77 5.24 9.17
C LYS A 419 -33.80 6.42 9.33
N SER A 420 -32.68 6.23 10.03
CA SER A 420 -31.66 7.27 10.19
C SER A 420 -30.93 7.64 8.89
N LEU A 421 -30.98 6.75 7.90
CA LEU A 421 -30.42 6.94 6.56
C LEU A 421 -31.48 7.37 5.53
N ASN A 422 -32.74 7.60 5.96
CA ASN A 422 -33.88 7.84 5.07
C ASN A 422 -34.09 6.72 4.03
N LEU A 423 -33.80 5.47 4.41
CA LEU A 423 -34.00 4.28 3.58
C LEU A 423 -35.23 3.49 4.06
N PRO A 424 -36.00 2.89 3.14
CA PRO A 424 -37.12 2.03 3.53
C PRO A 424 -36.60 0.74 4.21
N PHE A 425 -37.47 0.06 4.94
CA PHE A 425 -37.26 -1.32 5.38
C PHE A 425 -38.62 -2.02 5.34
N SER A 426 -38.70 -3.15 4.63
CA SER A 426 -39.95 -3.92 4.46
C SER A 426 -40.42 -4.63 5.73
N GLY A 427 -39.57 -4.71 6.74
CA GLY A 427 -39.79 -5.56 7.92
C GLY A 427 -39.31 -7.01 7.73
N LYS A 428 -38.91 -7.40 6.52
CA LYS A 428 -38.40 -8.75 6.22
C LYS A 428 -36.94 -8.69 5.79
N PHE A 429 -36.13 -9.60 6.31
CA PHE A 429 -34.72 -9.69 5.96
C PHE A 429 -34.24 -11.14 5.92
N GLU A 430 -33.15 -11.34 5.18
CA GLU A 430 -32.37 -12.57 5.18
C GLU A 430 -30.89 -12.23 5.39
N TRP A 431 -30.09 -13.22 5.79
CA TRP A 431 -28.64 -13.12 5.81
C TRP A 431 -28.09 -13.62 4.47
N ALA A 432 -27.44 -12.72 3.73
CA ALA A 432 -26.87 -13.02 2.42
C ALA A 432 -25.34 -12.95 2.46
N ASP A 433 -24.70 -13.83 1.69
CA ASP A 433 -23.25 -13.79 1.50
C ASP A 433 -22.90 -12.73 0.46
N THR A 434 -21.91 -11.91 0.82
CA THR A 434 -21.47 -10.77 0.03
C THR A 434 -19.96 -10.74 -0.15
N LEU A 435 -19.51 -10.05 -1.19
CA LEU A 435 -18.08 -9.88 -1.49
C LEU A 435 -17.69 -8.41 -1.44
N LEU A 436 -16.59 -8.11 -0.75
CA LEU A 436 -15.90 -6.82 -0.78
C LEU A 436 -14.51 -7.00 -1.39
N PHE A 437 -14.25 -6.28 -2.46
CA PHE A 437 -13.00 -6.30 -3.21
C PHE A 437 -12.13 -5.12 -2.79
N LYS A 438 -10.86 -5.40 -2.48
CA LYS A 438 -9.85 -4.41 -2.10
C LYS A 438 -8.60 -4.65 -2.94
N GLY A 439 -8.13 -3.63 -3.66
CA GLY A 439 -6.90 -3.77 -4.46
C GLY A 439 -5.71 -4.06 -3.55
N VAL A 440 -4.80 -4.93 -4.00
CA VAL A 440 -3.50 -5.16 -3.33
C VAL A 440 -2.50 -4.17 -3.90
N GLN A 441 -2.20 -3.11 -3.13
CA GLN A 441 -1.43 -1.94 -3.59
C GLN A 441 -0.07 -1.80 -2.90
N HIS A 442 0.10 -2.37 -1.71
CA HIS A 442 1.32 -2.29 -0.91
C HIS A 442 1.97 -3.68 -0.75
N GLU A 443 2.85 -3.81 0.25
CA GLU A 443 3.58 -5.04 0.54
C GLU A 443 4.39 -5.55 -0.67
N VAL A 444 4.91 -4.63 -1.49
CA VAL A 444 5.60 -4.97 -2.74
C VAL A 444 6.88 -5.75 -2.41
N THR A 445 7.01 -6.93 -2.99
CA THR A 445 8.12 -7.85 -2.75
C THR A 445 9.40 -7.40 -3.47
N PRO A 446 10.60 -7.72 -2.95
CA PRO A 446 11.83 -7.60 -3.72
C PRO A 446 11.74 -8.34 -5.06
N ARG A 447 12.37 -7.81 -6.12
CA ARG A 447 12.32 -8.42 -7.48
C ARG A 447 12.72 -9.89 -7.54
N GLU A 448 13.62 -10.33 -6.65
CA GLU A 448 14.07 -11.73 -6.57
C GLU A 448 12.97 -12.68 -6.05
N MET A 449 11.83 -12.14 -5.66
CA MET A 449 10.70 -12.81 -5.05
C MET A 449 9.38 -12.47 -5.78
N ALA A 450 9.44 -11.89 -6.96
CA ALA A 450 8.26 -11.75 -7.82
C ALA A 450 7.82 -13.14 -8.32
N LEU A 451 6.56 -13.28 -8.74
CA LEU A 451 6.09 -14.56 -9.29
C LEU A 451 6.98 -15.05 -10.43
N SER A 452 7.35 -16.33 -10.37
CA SER A 452 8.06 -17.04 -11.44
C SER A 452 7.08 -17.47 -12.53
N CYS A 453 7.62 -17.86 -13.69
CA CYS A 453 6.80 -18.30 -14.82
C CYS A 453 5.96 -19.53 -14.45
N VAL A 454 6.55 -20.52 -13.77
CA VAL A 454 5.87 -21.79 -13.43
C VAL A 454 4.76 -21.64 -12.39
N GLN A 455 4.79 -20.57 -11.58
CA GLN A 455 3.74 -20.33 -10.59
C GLN A 455 2.41 -20.02 -11.28
N CYS A 456 2.44 -19.28 -12.39
CA CYS A 456 1.25 -19.07 -13.22
C CYS A 456 1.10 -20.19 -14.26
N HIS A 457 2.16 -20.46 -15.01
CA HIS A 457 2.17 -21.37 -16.16
C HIS A 457 2.74 -22.73 -15.80
N THR A 458 1.92 -23.58 -15.18
CA THR A 458 2.31 -24.94 -14.77
C THR A 458 2.78 -25.81 -15.94
N SER A 459 2.34 -25.47 -17.17
CA SER A 459 2.79 -26.08 -18.42
C SER A 459 4.28 -25.91 -18.71
N LEU A 460 4.95 -24.97 -18.04
CA LEU A 460 6.39 -24.75 -18.17
C LEU A 460 7.22 -25.60 -17.18
N SER A 461 6.58 -26.28 -16.22
CA SER A 461 7.29 -27.13 -15.25
C SER A 461 7.73 -28.46 -15.88
N GLN A 462 8.94 -28.92 -15.54
CA GLN A 462 9.53 -30.16 -16.11
C GLN A 462 8.89 -31.48 -15.60
N GLY A 463 7.76 -31.43 -14.92
CA GLY A 463 7.08 -32.61 -14.33
C GLY A 463 5.58 -32.70 -14.59
N CYS A 464 5.01 -31.87 -15.47
CA CYS A 464 3.58 -31.87 -15.71
C CYS A 464 3.16 -33.12 -16.51
N LEU A 465 2.60 -34.13 -15.83
CA LEU A 465 2.01 -35.35 -16.44
C LEU A 465 1.00 -35.03 -17.57
N GLN A 466 0.35 -33.86 -17.50
CA GLN A 466 -0.63 -33.41 -18.49
C GLN A 466 0.00 -32.85 -19.77
N CYS A 467 1.31 -32.55 -19.74
CA CYS A 467 2.09 -32.20 -20.92
C CYS A 467 2.38 -33.48 -21.73
N HIS A 468 2.81 -34.57 -21.08
CA HIS A 468 3.28 -35.77 -21.78
C HIS A 468 2.19 -36.55 -22.54
N SER A 469 0.91 -36.40 -22.16
CA SER A 469 -0.20 -37.17 -22.75
C SER A 469 -0.95 -36.48 -23.89
N ASN A 470 -0.72 -35.18 -24.12
CA ASN A 470 -1.43 -34.42 -25.16
C ASN A 470 -0.47 -33.68 -26.10
N TYR A 471 -0.89 -33.56 -27.36
CA TYR A 471 -0.20 -32.86 -28.47
C TYR A 471 0.24 -31.41 -28.12
N SER A 472 -0.26 -30.86 -27.00
CA SER A 472 0.07 -29.57 -26.40
C SER A 472 1.46 -29.46 -25.74
N ALA A 473 2.10 -30.55 -25.25
CA ALA A 473 3.51 -30.49 -24.82
C ALA A 473 4.48 -30.10 -25.94
N LYS A 474 4.08 -30.28 -27.20
CA LYS A 474 4.89 -29.90 -28.36
C LYS A 474 4.87 -28.40 -28.66
N ARG A 475 4.16 -27.58 -27.85
CA ARG A 475 3.95 -26.13 -28.05
C ARG A 475 4.47 -25.23 -26.91
N THR A 476 5.27 -25.77 -25.99
CA THR A 476 5.84 -25.00 -24.88
C THR A 476 7.25 -24.51 -25.18
N CYS A 477 7.71 -23.47 -24.47
CA CYS A 477 9.00 -22.80 -24.72
C CYS A 477 10.20 -23.75 -24.58
N ASN A 478 10.13 -24.76 -23.71
CA ASN A 478 11.18 -25.77 -23.50
C ASN A 478 11.44 -26.65 -24.73
N ARG A 479 10.56 -26.65 -25.74
CA ARG A 479 10.82 -27.34 -27.01
C ARG A 479 12.04 -26.75 -27.73
N CYS A 480 12.12 -25.42 -27.78
CA CYS A 480 13.19 -24.69 -28.46
C CYS A 480 14.29 -24.23 -27.49
N HIS A 481 13.93 -23.98 -26.23
CA HIS A 481 14.84 -23.55 -25.18
C HIS A 481 15.07 -24.69 -24.17
N GLN A 482 15.83 -25.70 -24.58
CA GLN A 482 16.21 -26.80 -23.69
C GLN A 482 17.39 -26.41 -22.80
N ASP A 483 17.48 -27.06 -21.63
CA ASP A 483 18.65 -26.95 -20.78
C ASP A 483 19.91 -27.39 -21.55
N ASN A 484 20.99 -26.62 -21.42
CA ASN A 484 22.31 -26.95 -21.96
C ASN A 484 23.40 -26.48 -20.97
N LYS A 485 24.68 -26.70 -21.31
CA LYS A 485 25.81 -26.38 -20.43
C LYS A 485 25.89 -24.91 -19.98
N THR A 486 25.31 -23.99 -20.75
CA THR A 486 25.39 -22.54 -20.54
C THR A 486 24.06 -21.89 -20.19
N PHE A 487 22.95 -22.62 -20.33
CA PHE A 487 21.61 -22.10 -20.12
C PHE A 487 20.72 -23.14 -19.45
N SER A 488 20.08 -22.77 -18.35
CA SER A 488 19.01 -23.59 -17.76
C SER A 488 17.67 -22.91 -17.96
N PHE A 489 16.83 -23.51 -18.81
CA PHE A 489 15.42 -23.18 -18.94
C PHE A 489 14.68 -23.45 -17.64
N LYS A 490 14.93 -24.59 -16.98
CA LYS A 490 14.32 -24.92 -15.68
C LYS A 490 14.63 -23.84 -14.66
N GLY A 491 15.92 -23.56 -14.49
CA GLY A 491 16.40 -22.52 -13.58
C GLY A 491 15.87 -21.13 -13.93
N LEU A 492 15.53 -20.88 -15.20
CA LEU A 492 14.90 -19.62 -15.61
C LEU A 492 13.41 -19.56 -15.21
N VAL A 493 12.62 -20.57 -15.56
CA VAL A 493 11.15 -20.52 -15.36
C VAL A 493 10.74 -20.71 -13.90
N GLU A 494 11.60 -21.34 -13.10
CA GLU A 494 11.44 -21.50 -11.65
C GLU A 494 11.97 -20.30 -10.86
N LYS A 495 12.76 -19.41 -11.48
CA LYS A 495 13.35 -18.24 -10.82
C LYS A 495 12.27 -17.25 -10.40
N GLY A 496 12.19 -16.96 -9.11
CA GLY A 496 11.26 -15.99 -8.55
C GLY A 496 10.92 -16.32 -7.11
N LEU A 497 9.64 -16.14 -6.78
CA LEU A 497 9.09 -16.36 -5.45
C LEU A 497 9.36 -17.77 -4.94
N ASP A 498 10.14 -17.84 -3.87
CA ASP A 498 10.42 -19.04 -3.10
C ASP A 498 9.67 -18.93 -1.76
N PHE A 499 8.66 -19.79 -1.59
CA PHE A 499 7.82 -19.78 -0.40
C PHE A 499 8.53 -20.33 0.85
N ASP A 500 9.57 -21.15 0.70
CA ASP A 500 10.38 -21.59 1.84
C ASP A 500 11.27 -20.44 2.31
N ARG A 501 11.83 -19.66 1.38
CA ARG A 501 12.56 -18.43 1.73
C ARG A 501 11.68 -17.40 2.44
N TYR A 502 10.41 -17.27 2.07
CA TYR A 502 9.43 -16.46 2.79
C TYR A 502 9.17 -16.99 4.20
N TYR A 503 9.01 -18.32 4.33
CA TYR A 503 8.81 -19.00 5.61
C TYR A 503 9.95 -18.74 6.59
N HIS A 504 11.20 -18.89 6.14
CA HIS A 504 12.38 -18.60 6.95
C HIS A 504 12.55 -17.11 7.30
N ARG A 505 11.82 -16.21 6.62
CA ARG A 505 11.74 -14.78 6.94
C ARG A 505 10.51 -14.42 7.79
N GLY A 506 9.87 -15.42 8.41
CA GLY A 506 8.73 -15.24 9.30
C GLY A 506 7.39 -15.05 8.59
N ARG A 507 7.32 -15.31 7.28
CA ARG A 507 6.07 -15.23 6.51
C ARG A 507 5.50 -16.63 6.37
N GLN A 508 4.34 -16.93 6.95
CA GLN A 508 3.72 -18.26 6.94
C GLN A 508 3.21 -18.66 5.53
N SER A 509 4.13 -18.95 4.62
CA SER A 509 3.90 -19.19 3.21
C SER A 509 4.11 -20.63 2.76
N ASN A 510 4.58 -21.50 3.66
CA ASN A 510 4.76 -22.94 3.42
C ASN A 510 3.52 -23.61 2.81
N LYS A 511 2.31 -23.15 3.17
CA LYS A 511 1.02 -23.57 2.56
C LYS A 511 0.91 -23.35 1.04
N TYR A 512 1.81 -22.57 0.43
CA TYR A 512 1.81 -22.25 -1.00
C TYR A 512 2.97 -22.87 -1.78
N VAL A 513 3.85 -23.64 -1.16
CA VAL A 513 5.04 -24.25 -1.81
C VAL A 513 4.66 -25.06 -3.06
N GLN A 514 3.49 -25.72 -3.04
CA GLN A 514 2.97 -26.49 -4.18
C GLN A 514 1.87 -25.75 -4.97
N SER A 515 1.64 -24.47 -4.68
CA SER A 515 0.60 -23.71 -5.38
C SER A 515 1.01 -23.50 -6.84
N SER A 516 0.13 -23.94 -7.72
CA SER A 516 0.27 -23.90 -9.16
C SER A 516 -0.99 -23.24 -9.73
N ASP A 517 -0.92 -22.69 -10.96
CA ASP A 517 -1.97 -21.79 -11.50
C ASP A 517 -2.30 -20.65 -10.53
N TYR A 518 -1.29 -19.83 -10.23
CA TYR A 518 -1.40 -18.78 -9.25
C TYR A 518 -2.52 -17.77 -9.60
N LEU A 519 -2.79 -17.55 -10.89
CA LEU A 519 -3.82 -16.61 -11.34
C LEU A 519 -5.23 -17.20 -11.39
N ASP A 520 -5.36 -18.54 -11.37
CA ASP A 520 -6.62 -19.23 -11.61
C ASP A 520 -7.20 -18.83 -12.98
N PHE A 521 -6.51 -19.24 -14.04
CA PHE A 521 -6.81 -18.82 -15.41
C PHE A 521 -8.25 -19.11 -15.83
N GLN A 522 -8.85 -20.19 -15.31
CA GLN A 522 -10.24 -20.52 -15.59
C GLN A 522 -11.21 -19.49 -15.02
N LYS A 523 -10.98 -18.98 -13.79
CA LYS A 523 -11.78 -17.88 -13.24
C LYS A 523 -11.61 -16.56 -14.00
N LEU A 524 -10.48 -16.37 -14.68
CA LEU A 524 -10.23 -15.23 -15.56
C LEU A 524 -10.84 -15.39 -16.96
N GLY A 525 -11.55 -16.50 -17.24
CA GLY A 525 -12.22 -16.75 -18.51
C GLY A 525 -11.35 -17.42 -19.57
N TYR A 526 -10.15 -17.89 -19.22
CA TYR A 526 -9.35 -18.72 -20.13
C TYR A 526 -9.80 -20.19 -20.07
N LYS A 527 -9.57 -20.93 -21.16
CA LYS A 527 -9.82 -22.39 -21.19
C LYS A 527 -8.88 -23.18 -20.25
N GLY A 528 -7.72 -22.61 -19.96
CA GLY A 528 -6.66 -23.14 -19.12
C GLY A 528 -5.42 -22.26 -19.28
N ASP A 529 -4.23 -22.83 -19.08
CA ASP A 529 -2.97 -22.11 -19.26
C ASP A 529 -2.88 -21.44 -20.67
N PRO A 530 -2.75 -20.10 -20.75
CA PRO A 530 -2.66 -19.38 -22.02
C PRO A 530 -1.49 -19.78 -22.91
N VAL A 531 -0.42 -20.37 -22.34
CA VAL A 531 0.70 -20.94 -23.11
C VAL A 531 0.21 -22.10 -23.98
N ILE A 532 -0.77 -22.86 -23.51
CA ILE A 532 -1.31 -24.04 -24.20
C ILE A 532 -2.52 -23.67 -25.07
N PHE A 533 -3.45 -22.91 -24.52
CA PHE A 533 -4.75 -22.66 -25.14
C PHE A 533 -4.81 -21.35 -25.93
N GLY A 534 -3.73 -20.56 -25.88
CA GLY A 534 -3.72 -19.19 -26.38
C GLY A 534 -4.37 -18.23 -25.38
N GLY A 535 -3.97 -16.97 -25.46
CA GLY A 535 -4.50 -15.91 -24.61
C GLY A 535 -5.36 -14.90 -25.37
N ARG A 536 -5.77 -13.87 -24.63
CA ARG A 536 -6.47 -12.67 -25.14
C ARG A 536 -5.79 -12.08 -26.38
N PHE A 537 -4.46 -12.12 -26.44
CA PHE A 537 -3.71 -11.56 -27.55
C PHE A 537 -3.17 -12.70 -28.42
N LYS A 538 -3.65 -12.73 -29.67
CA LYS A 538 -3.39 -13.80 -30.65
C LYS A 538 -1.95 -13.82 -31.15
N LYS A 539 -1.20 -12.75 -30.92
CA LYS A 539 0.23 -12.65 -31.23
C LYS A 539 1.01 -13.14 -29.99
N LEU A 540 1.47 -14.38 -30.03
CA LEU A 540 2.36 -14.89 -28.98
C LEU A 540 3.58 -13.98 -28.88
N PRO A 541 4.09 -13.68 -27.67
CA PRO A 541 5.22 -12.78 -27.46
C PRO A 541 6.49 -13.08 -28.26
N LEU A 542 6.62 -14.30 -28.80
CA LEU A 542 7.76 -14.81 -29.55
C LEU A 542 7.37 -15.42 -30.91
N GLY A 543 6.14 -15.17 -31.39
CA GLY A 543 5.69 -15.67 -32.69
C GLY A 543 6.21 -14.79 -33.83
N TYR A 544 6.87 -15.39 -34.81
CA TYR A 544 7.14 -14.75 -36.10
C TYR A 544 5.81 -14.40 -36.77
N ASP A 545 5.76 -13.22 -37.40
CA ASP A 545 4.71 -12.90 -38.35
C ASP A 545 4.71 -13.98 -39.44
N LYS A 546 3.54 -14.59 -39.67
CA LYS A 546 3.36 -15.52 -40.77
C LYS A 546 3.28 -14.77 -42.09
#